data_AF-A0A352WVK8-F1
#
_entry.id   AF-A0A352WVK8-F1
#
_cell.length_a   1.000
_cell.length_b   1.000
_cell.length_c   1.000
_cell.angle_alpha   90.00
_cell.angle_beta   90.00
_cell.angle_gamma   90.00
#
_symmetry.space_group_name_H-M   'P 1'
#
loop_
_entity.id
_entity.type
_entity.pdbx_description
1 polymer ?
#
loop_
_entity_poly.entity_id
_entity_poly.type
_entity_poly.pdbx_seq_one_letter_code
_entity_poly.pdbx_strand_id
1 'polypeptide(L)' 'ATVPLTGFGHNLAKGVKEAVDAKGLLGVLSGGLCSAAAGLAAVILFGYIFAIIFNSHPKK' A
#
# COMPACT_ATOMS: atom_id res chain seq x y z
N ALA A 1 1.10 -18.88 8.91
CA ALA A 1 1.36 -17.58 8.25
C ALA A 1 0.12 -16.71 8.40
N THR A 2 0.11 -15.84 9.42
CA THR A 2 -1.09 -15.06 9.84
C THR A 2 -1.15 -13.69 9.19
N VAL A 3 -0.17 -13.34 8.35
CA VAL A 3 -0.11 -12.06 7.65
C VAL A 3 -0.74 -12.25 6.26
N PRO A 4 -1.83 -11.54 5.92
CA PRO A 4 -2.61 -11.78 4.72
C PRO A 4 -1.92 -11.17 3.49
N LEU A 5 -0.75 -11.70 3.11
CA LEU A 5 -0.05 -11.31 1.88
C LEU A 5 -0.90 -11.65 0.64
N THR A 6 -1.68 -12.71 0.71
CA THR A 6 -2.67 -13.08 -0.33
C THR A 6 -3.84 -12.11 -0.38
N GLY A 7 -4.27 -11.56 0.77
CA GLY A 7 -5.30 -10.53 0.84
C GLY A 7 -4.87 -9.22 0.19
N PHE A 8 -3.61 -8.84 0.36
CA PHE A 8 -3.02 -7.70 -0.35
C PHE A 8 -3.01 -7.92 -1.87
N GLY A 9 -2.53 -9.08 -2.32
CA GLY A 9 -2.52 -9.43 -3.75
C GLY A 9 -3.93 -9.49 -4.39
N HIS A 10 -4.92 -10.01 -3.66
CA HIS A 10 -6.32 -10.03 -4.11
C HIS A 10 -6.90 -8.62 -4.30
N ASN A 11 -6.66 -7.72 -3.33
CA ASN A 11 -7.11 -6.32 -3.43
C ASN A 11 -6.39 -5.57 -4.55
N LEU A 12 -5.10 -5.84 -4.76
CA LEU A 12 -4.31 -5.27 -5.86
C LEU A 12 -4.88 -5.70 -7.22
N ALA A 13 -5.09 -7.00 -7.42
CA ALA A 13 -5.64 -7.53 -8.66
C ALA A 13 -7.06 -7.02 -8.93
N LYS A 14 -7.90 -6.94 -7.89
CA LYS A 14 -9.24 -6.38 -7.99
C LYS A 14 -9.23 -4.90 -8.38
N GLY A 15 -8.40 -4.08 -7.71
CA GLY A 15 -8.28 -2.65 -8.01
C GLY A 15 -7.67 -2.35 -9.37
N VAL A 16 -6.71 -3.15 -9.82
CA VAL A 16 -6.19 -3.12 -11.20
C VAL A 16 -7.30 -3.41 -12.19
N LYS A 17 -8.07 -4.49 -11.98
CA LYS A 17 -9.16 -4.88 -12.87
C LYS A 17 -10.21 -3.76 -13.01
N GLU A 18 -10.65 -3.18 -11.89
CA GLU A 18 -11.62 -2.07 -11.88
C GLU A 18 -11.08 -0.81 -12.56
N ALA A 19 -9.81 -0.46 -12.34
CA ALA A 19 -9.21 0.72 -12.95
C ALA A 19 -8.94 0.53 -14.45
N VAL A 20 -8.61 -0.68 -14.90
CA VAL A 20 -8.46 -1.01 -16.32
C VAL A 20 -9.80 -0.90 -17.04
N ASP A 21 -10.87 -1.37 -16.42
CA ASP A 21 -12.23 -1.23 -16.97
C ASP A 21 -12.61 0.25 -17.14
N ALA A 22 -12.21 1.11 -16.21
CA ALA A 22 -12.55 2.54 -16.24
C ALA A 22 -11.61 3.41 -17.08
N LYS A 23 -10.30 3.13 -17.12
CA LYS A 23 -9.25 3.98 -17.72
C LYS A 23 -8.45 3.30 -18.83
N GLY A 24 -8.80 2.08 -19.22
CA GLY A 24 -8.07 1.30 -20.20
C GLY A 24 -6.66 0.94 -19.71
N LEU A 25 -5.67 0.94 -20.62
CA LEU A 25 -4.31 0.48 -20.33
C LEU A 25 -3.61 1.26 -19.20
N LEU A 26 -3.93 2.55 -19.03
CA LEU A 26 -3.41 3.38 -17.93
C LEU A 26 -3.94 2.95 -16.55
N GLY A 27 -5.08 2.25 -16.52
CA GLY A 27 -5.66 1.67 -15.33
C GLY A 27 -4.80 0.59 -14.68
N VAL A 28 -3.91 -0.08 -15.43
CA VAL A 28 -3.03 -1.13 -14.88
C VAL A 28 -2.11 -0.57 -13.80
N LEU A 29 -1.54 0.61 -14.05
CA LEU A 29 -0.61 1.26 -13.12
C LEU A 29 -1.37 2.02 -12.03
N SER A 30 -2.40 2.79 -12.40
CA SER A 30 -3.17 3.59 -11.43
C SER A 30 -3.98 2.72 -10.47
N GLY A 31 -4.60 1.64 -10.94
CA GLY A 31 -5.44 0.77 -10.10
C GLY A 31 -4.64 -0.02 -9.07
N GLY A 32 -3.44 -0.47 -9.45
CA GLY A 32 -2.52 -1.14 -8.54
C GLY A 32 -2.00 -0.20 -7.46
N LEU A 33 -1.53 0.99 -7.84
CA LEU A 33 -1.06 1.98 -6.86
C LEU A 33 -2.19 2.44 -5.93
N CYS A 34 -3.37 2.75 -6.47
CA CYS A 34 -4.48 3.26 -5.65
C CYS A 34 -5.03 2.21 -4.67
N SER A 35 -5.10 0.94 -5.06
CA SER A 35 -5.56 -0.14 -4.17
C SER A 35 -4.61 -0.42 -3.01
N ALA A 36 -3.31 -0.17 -3.19
CA ALA A 36 -2.30 -0.28 -2.13
C ALA A 36 -2.08 1.01 -1.33
N ALA A 37 -2.61 2.16 -1.78
CA ALA A 37 -2.30 3.47 -1.23
C ALA A 37 -2.65 3.61 0.26
N ALA A 38 -3.79 3.05 0.69
CA ALA A 38 -4.21 3.10 2.09
C ALA A 38 -3.22 2.38 3.02
N GLY A 39 -2.68 1.24 2.58
CA GLY A 39 -1.67 0.50 3.36
C GLY A 39 -0.34 1.25 3.45
N LEU A 40 0.12 1.82 2.34
CA LEU A 40 1.35 2.62 2.30
C LEU A 40 1.23 3.89 3.16
N ALA A 41 0.09 4.57 3.12
CA ALA A 41 -0.18 5.73 3.96
C ALA A 41 -0.14 5.36 5.45
N ALA A 42 -0.74 4.22 5.83
CA ALA A 42 -0.67 3.73 7.19
C ALA A 42 0.78 3.42 7.63
N VAL A 43 1.58 2.77 6.77
CA VAL A 43 2.98 2.46 7.09
C VAL A 43 3.80 3.72 7.31
N ILE A 44 3.64 4.74 6.46
CA ILE A 44 4.37 6.02 6.61
C ILE A 44 3.93 6.73 7.89
N LEU A 45 2.62 6.82 8.14
CA LEU A 45 2.07 7.50 9.32
C LEU A 45 2.52 6.83 10.61
N PHE A 46 2.32 5.52 10.74
CA PHE A 46 2.73 4.79 11.92
C PHE A 46 4.25 4.74 12.06
N GLY A 47 4.99 4.54 10.97
CA GLY A 47 6.46 4.60 10.99
C GLY A 47 6.97 5.94 11.52
N TYR A 48 6.33 7.05 11.13
CA TYR A 48 6.65 8.38 11.63
C TYR A 48 6.29 8.55 13.12
N ILE A 49 5.11 8.12 13.54
CA ILE A 49 4.69 8.16 14.96
C ILE A 49 5.67 7.35 15.82
N PHE A 50 6.02 6.15 15.39
CA PHE A 50 6.98 5.30 16.10
C PHE A 50 8.37 5.94 16.15
N ALA A 51 8.84 6.59 15.07
CA ALA A 51 10.13 7.28 15.07
C ALA A 51 10.19 8.47 16.04
N ILE A 52 9.04 9.13 16.29
CA ILE A 52 8.93 10.20 17.29
C ILE A 52 8.88 9.64 18.71
N ILE A 53 8.06 8.63 18.96
CA ILE A 53 7.88 8.04 20.30
C ILE A 53 9.14 7.29 20.72
N PHE A 54 9.65 6.44 19.85
CA PHE A 54 10.89 5.73 20.02
C PHE A 54 11.95 6.51 19.27
N ASN A 55 12.54 7.49 19.96
CA ASN A 55 13.61 8.35 19.48
C ASN A 55 14.57 7.53 18.60
N SER A 56 14.36 7.60 17.28
CA SER A 56 15.03 6.75 16.31
C SER A 56 16.44 7.31 16.17
N HIS A 57 17.29 7.00 17.14
CA HIS A 57 18.70 7.32 17.06
C HIS A 57 19.32 6.33 16.08
N PRO A 58 19.65 6.74 14.83
CA PRO A 58 20.62 5.97 14.07
C PRO A 58 21.88 5.90 14.93
N LYS A 59 22.28 4.69 15.32
CA LYS A 59 23.61 4.49 15.91
C LYS A 59 24.61 4.91 14.84
N LYS A 60 25.37 5.96 15.13
CA LYS A 60 26.56 6.34 14.36
C LYS A 60 27.58 5.21 14.41
#